data_AF-A0A382PDZ5-F1
#
_entry.id   AF-A0A382PDZ5-F1
#
_cell.length_a   1.000
_cell.length_b   1.000
_cell.length_c   1.000
_cell.angle_alpha   90.00
_cell.angle_beta   90.00
_cell.angle_gamma   90.00
#
_symmetry.space_group_name_H-M   'P 1'
#
loop_
_entity.id
_entity.type
_entity.pdbx_description
1 polymer ?
#
loop_
_entity_poly.entity_id
_entity_poly.type
_entity_poly.pdbx_seq_one_letter_code
_entity_poly.pdbx_strand_id
1 'polypeptide(L)' 'MTDYNKGLGLKESTAIVVSRIIGSGIFRTPAPIMTLVGCTSLFGLVWVLGGIITIFGAVIYAELT' A
#
# COMPACT_ATOMS: atom_id res chain seq x y z
N MET A 1 35.65 -5.21 -13.91
CA MET A 1 34.29 -5.20 -14.46
C MET A 1 33.36 -5.52 -13.30
N THR A 2 32.79 -4.50 -12.66
CA THR A 2 32.02 -4.67 -11.42
C THR A 2 30.71 -5.37 -11.73
N ASP A 3 30.54 -6.58 -11.21
CA ASP A 3 29.29 -7.35 -11.30
C ASP A 3 28.22 -6.66 -10.45
N TYR A 4 27.42 -5.80 -11.08
CA TYR A 4 26.23 -5.25 -10.46
C TYR A 4 25.19 -6.37 -10.39
N ASN A 5 25.02 -6.93 -9.18
CA ASN A 5 23.92 -7.82 -8.86
C ASN A 5 22.59 -7.08 -9.15
N LYS A 6 22.01 -7.33 -10.33
CA LYS A 6 20.74 -6.74 -10.78
C LYS A 6 19.52 -7.37 -10.12
N GLY A 7 19.71 -8.13 -9.03
CA GLY A 7 18.65 -8.71 -8.24
C GLY A 7 18.31 -7.79 -7.08
N LEU A 8 17.09 -7.24 -7.07
CA LEU A 8 16.57 -6.64 -5.85
C LEU A 8 16.34 -7.76 -4.84
N GLY A 9 17.07 -7.72 -3.71
CA GLY A 9 16.81 -8.63 -2.60
C GLY A 9 15.38 -8.45 -2.05
N LEU A 10 14.88 -9.45 -1.31
CA LEU A 10 13.53 -9.42 -0.72
C LEU A 10 13.24 -8.15 0.09
N LYS A 11 14.24 -7.65 0.83
CA LYS A 11 14.13 -6.43 1.64
C LYS A 11 13.98 -5.18 0.78
N GLU A 12 14.81 -5.06 -0.26
CA GLU A 12 14.78 -3.94 -1.19
C GLU A 12 13.47 -3.91 -1.99
N SER A 13 13.05 -5.07 -2.49
CA SER A 13 11.79 -5.20 -3.25
C SER A 13 10.57 -4.81 -2.39
N THR A 14 10.51 -5.30 -1.14
CA THR A 14 9.43 -4.92 -0.21
C THR A 14 9.47 -3.43 0.14
N ALA A 15 10.65 -2.87 0.40
CA ALA A 15 10.80 -1.45 0.72
C ALA A 15 10.33 -0.55 -0.41
N ILE A 16 10.59 -0.93 -1.67
CA ILE A 16 10.10 -0.20 -2.86
C ILE A 16 8.57 -0.25 -2.92
N VAL A 17 7.96 -1.42 -2.74
CA VAL A 17 6.50 -1.58 -2.77
C VAL A 17 5.84 -0.76 -1.66
N VAL A 18 6.36 -0.84 -0.43
CA VAL A 18 5.86 -0.06 0.72
C VAL A 18 5.98 1.45 0.46
N SER A 19 7.14 1.90 -0.04
CA SER A 19 7.36 3.32 -0.36
C SER A 19 6.38 3.82 -1.44
N ARG A 20 6.09 2.97 -2.42
CA ARG A 20 5.18 3.28 -3.52
C ARG A 20 3.73 3.38 -3.05
N ILE A 21 3.29 2.45 -2.19
CA ILE A 21 1.94 2.46 -1.59
C ILE A 21 1.74 3.71 -0.71
N ILE A 22 2.71 4.00 0.16
CA ILE A 22 2.65 5.17 1.05
C ILE A 22 2.66 6.47 0.24
N GLY A 23 3.55 6.58 -0.76
CA GLY A 23 3.72 7.78 -1.58
C GLY A 23 2.48 8.17 -2.39
N SER A 24 1.75 7.21 -2.95
CA SER A 24 0.52 7.50 -3.70
C SER A 24 -0.73 7.62 -2.83
N GLY A 25 -0.81 6.84 -1.75
CA GLY A 25 -2.02 6.75 -0.93
C GLY A 25 -2.12 7.84 0.13
N ILE A 26 -1.22 7.81 1.12
CA ILE A 26 -1.36 8.54 2.38
C ILE A 26 -1.43 10.06 2.19
N PHE A 27 -0.79 10.63 1.18
CA PHE A 27 -0.78 12.09 1.00
C PHE A 27 -1.98 12.64 0.23
N ARG A 28 -2.68 11.80 -0.55
CA ARG A 28 -3.73 12.26 -1.47
C ARG A 28 -5.14 11.87 -1.02
N THR A 29 -5.28 10.73 -0.35
CA THR A 29 -6.59 10.16 -0.01
C THR A 29 -7.21 10.66 1.30
N PRO A 30 -6.48 11.12 2.35
CA PRO A 30 -7.13 11.43 3.63
C PRO A 30 -8.09 12.61 3.58
N ALA A 31 -7.71 13.70 2.90
CA ALA A 31 -8.53 14.91 2.82
C ALA A 31 -9.92 14.65 2.21
N PRO A 32 -10.05 14.04 1.01
CA PRO A 32 -11.38 13.75 0.45
C PRO A 32 -12.16 12.71 1.27
N ILE A 33 -11.50 11.70 1.85
CA ILE A 33 -12.18 10.70 2.68
C ILE A 33 -12.74 11.35 3.95
N MET A 34 -11.99 12.25 4.58
CA MET A 34 -12.45 12.96 5.78
C MET A 34 -13.64 13.88 5.48
N THR A 35 -13.64 14.56 4.32
CA THR A 35 -14.78 15.37 3.88
C THR A 35 -16.03 14.52 3.62
N LEU A 36 -15.87 13.31 3.05
CA LEU A 36 -17.00 12.43 2.75
C LEU A 36 -17.58 11.76 4.01
N VAL A 37 -16.71 11.43 4.96
CA VAL A 37 -17.06 10.65 6.14
C VAL A 37 -17.50 11.52 7.33
N GLY A 38 -16.92 12.73 7.48
CA GLY A 38 -17.29 13.71 8.50
C GLY A 38 -16.97 13.33 9.96
N CYS A 39 -16.64 12.06 10.25
CA CYS A 39 -16.42 11.53 11.59
C CYS A 39 -15.11 10.73 11.70
N THR A 40 -14.31 10.99 12.75
CA THR A 40 -13.02 10.32 12.99
C THR A 40 -13.13 8.80 13.17
N SER A 41 -14.21 8.31 13.79
CA SER A 41 -14.43 6.86 13.99
C SER A 41 -14.60 6.11 12.67
N LEU A 42 -15.39 6.68 11.75
CA LEU A 42 -15.61 6.10 10.43
C LEU A 42 -14.37 6.21 9.53
N PHE A 43 -13.56 7.26 9.70
CA PHE A 43 -12.29 7.40 8.98
C PHE A 43 -11.34 6.22 9.26
N GLY A 44 -11.22 5.83 10.53
CA GLY A 44 -10.44 4.64 10.93
C GLY A 44 -11.01 3.35 10.34
N LEU A 45 -12.33 3.19 10.37
CA LEU A 45 -13.01 2.02 9.79
C LEU A 45 -12.77 1.86 8.29
N VAL A 46 -12.86 2.94 7.52
CA VAL A 46 -12.60 2.94 6.07
C VAL A 46 -11.14 2.55 5.79
N TRP A 47 -10.20 3.01 6.60
CA TRP A 47 -8.79 2.64 6.48
C TRP A 47 -8.54 1.16 6.76
N VAL A 48 -9.16 0.61 7.81
CA VAL A 48 -9.06 -0.82 8.15
C VAL A 48 -9.67 -1.67 7.04
N LEU A 49 -10.87 -1.33 6.56
CA LEU A 49 -11.52 -2.03 5.46
C LEU A 49 -10.68 -1.98 4.17
N GLY A 50 -10.13 -0.80 3.82
CA GLY A 50 -9.23 -0.65 2.68
C GLY A 50 -7.97 -1.51 2.79
N GLY A 51 -7.40 -1.61 3.99
CA GLY A 51 -6.26 -2.48 4.29
C GLY A 51 -6.59 -3.96 4.09
N ILE A 52 -7.74 -4.42 4.60
CA ILE A 52 -8.21 -5.80 4.42
C ILE A 52 -8.40 -6.13 2.94
N ILE A 53 -9.08 -5.26 2.18
CA ILE A 53 -9.28 -5.45 0.73
C ILE A 53 -7.94 -5.52 0.00
N THR A 54 -6.97 -4.70 0.39
CA THR A 54 -5.62 -4.71 -0.21
C THR A 54 -4.88 -6.02 0.06
N ILE A 55 -5.02 -6.61 1.25
CA ILE A 55 -4.43 -7.91 1.58
C ILE A 55 -5.01 -9.01 0.68
N PHE A 56 -6.34 -9.05 0.52
CA PHE A 56 -6.97 -10.01 -0.39
C PHE A 56 -6.49 -9.83 -1.83
N GLY A 57 -6.38 -8.59 -2.31
CA GLY A 57 -5.80 -8.29 -3.61
C GLY A 57 -4.36 -8.76 -3.77
N ALA A 58 -3.53 -8.57 -2.73
CA ALA A 58 -2.14 -9.03 -2.73
C ALA A 58 -2.03 -10.56 -2.79
N VAL A 59 -2.89 -11.29 -2.08
CA VAL A 59 -2.93 -12.77 -2.12
C VAL A 59 -3.34 -13.25 -3.51
N ILE A 60 -4.38 -12.67 -4.11
CA ILE A 60 -4.80 -13.03 -5.48
C ILE A 60 -3.66 -12.79 -6.48
N TYR A 61 -2.94 -11.68 -6.34
CA TYR A 61 -1.81 -11.36 -7.22
C TYR A 61 -0.63 -12.32 -7.01
N ALA A 62 -0.41 -12.77 -5.78
CA ALA A 62 0.60 -13.77 -5.45
C ALA A 62 0.26 -15.15 -6.06
N GLU A 63 -1.02 -15.52 -6.10
CA GLU A 63 -1.48 -16.76 -6.75
C GLU A 63 -1.42 -16.70 -8.29
N LEU A 64 -1.50 -15.50 -8.87
CA LEU A 64 -1.43 -15.30 -10.32
C LEU A 64 0.01 -15.31 -10.87
N THR A 65 1.01 -15.31 -9.97
CA THR A 65 2.44 -15.28 -10.29
C THR A 65 3.03 -16.68 -10.26
#